data_AF-A0A963JIF3-F1
#
_entry.id   AF-A0A963JIF3-F1
#
_cell.length_a   1.000
_cell.length_b   1.000
_cell.length_c   1.000
_cell.angle_alpha   90.00
_cell.angle_beta   90.00
_cell.angle_gamma   90.00
#
_symmetry.space_group_name_H-M   'P 1'
#
loop_
_entity.id
_entity.type
_entity.pdbx_description
1 polymer ?
#
loop_
_entity_poly.entity_id
_entity_poly.type
_entity_poly.pdbx_seq_one_letter_code
_entity_poly.pdbx_strand_id
1 'polypeptide(L)'
;ARLLQRAGRSGHAPGRPSRITLVPTNTLELVEAAAARRAALAGEVEPRHSPDAPLDVLVQHLVTVALGGGFDADPDDTGGRHGAEAMFDEVRSAPAYAALSREAFDWALAFVARGGTSLAAYPEYHRVRVVDGRWRVADRGIAQRHRMQVGTIVGDATMAVAWVGGGTLGQVEESFVARLRKGDCFVFGGRVLEYVRSQDMTAFVRRATRADGVVPVWQGGRMPLSSELARSVLRCLADASDGRFDEPELQLARPMLDAQQRLSRLPRPGRLLAETLRSREGHHLFLYPFAGRNVHLGLAQLIAWRLARAAPGTFSLSVNDYGLEIVAANAPDLAPLEDG
;
A
#
# COMPACT_ATOMS: atom_id res chain seq x y z
N ALA A 1 6.99 -11.33 -12.02
CA ALA A 1 8.08 -10.55 -12.69
C ALA A 1 9.42 -10.57 -11.92
N ARG A 2 9.44 -10.15 -10.65
CA ARG A 2 10.70 -9.92 -9.91
C ARG A 2 11.55 -11.17 -9.69
N LEU A 3 10.91 -12.31 -9.48
CA LEU A 3 11.59 -13.60 -9.40
C LEU A 3 12.47 -13.82 -10.64
N LEU A 4 11.90 -13.63 -11.83
CA LEU A 4 12.62 -13.76 -13.11
C LEU A 4 13.75 -12.73 -13.24
N GLN A 5 13.53 -11.48 -12.84
CA GLN A 5 14.58 -10.45 -12.84
C GLN A 5 15.75 -10.80 -11.90
N ARG A 6 15.46 -11.36 -10.72
CA ARG A 6 16.49 -11.84 -9.78
C ARG A 6 17.21 -13.06 -10.34
N ALA A 7 16.47 -14.01 -10.91
CA ALA A 7 17.03 -15.20 -11.54
C ALA A 7 17.96 -14.84 -12.72
N GLY A 8 17.59 -13.86 -13.55
CA GLY A 8 18.39 -13.42 -14.70
C GLY A 8 19.74 -12.77 -14.37
N ARG A 9 19.99 -12.46 -13.10
CA ARG A 9 21.33 -12.06 -12.60
C ARG A 9 22.27 -13.24 -12.43
N SER A 10 21.72 -14.45 -12.34
CA SER A 10 22.45 -15.71 -12.29
C SER A 10 22.69 -16.20 -13.71
N GLY A 11 23.96 -16.38 -14.09
CA GLY A 11 24.32 -16.84 -15.43
C GLY A 11 23.96 -15.82 -16.52
N HIS A 12 24.23 -14.53 -16.30
CA HIS A 12 23.88 -13.41 -17.18
C HIS A 12 24.69 -13.40 -18.50
N ALA A 13 24.48 -14.42 -19.33
CA ALA A 13 25.06 -14.58 -20.66
C ALA A 13 24.08 -15.35 -21.57
N PRO A 14 24.02 -15.05 -22.88
CA PRO A 14 23.17 -15.78 -23.82
C PRO A 14 23.40 -17.30 -23.75
N GLY A 15 22.30 -18.06 -23.73
CA GLY A 15 22.34 -19.53 -23.70
C GLY A 15 22.73 -20.16 -22.36
N ARG A 16 23.08 -19.38 -21.33
CA ARG A 16 23.37 -19.92 -20.00
C ARG A 16 22.10 -20.09 -19.17
N PRO A 17 21.97 -21.20 -18.43
CA PRO A 17 20.84 -21.39 -17.53
C PRO A 17 20.95 -20.44 -16.32
N SER A 18 19.83 -19.81 -15.98
CA SER A 18 19.69 -19.05 -14.74
C SER A 18 19.27 -19.96 -13.59
N ARG A 19 19.95 -19.83 -12.45
CA ARG A 19 19.59 -20.55 -11.22
C ARG A 19 19.11 -19.59 -10.14
N ILE A 20 17.99 -19.92 -9.51
CA ILE A 20 17.46 -19.24 -8.33
C ILE A 20 17.12 -20.25 -7.25
N THR A 21 17.41 -19.92 -6.00
CA THR A 21 17.04 -20.71 -4.82
C THR A 21 16.04 -19.91 -4.00
N LEU A 22 14.90 -20.52 -3.69
CA LEU A 22 13.91 -19.97 -2.77
C LEU A 22 14.18 -20.52 -1.37
N VAL A 23 14.13 -19.66 -0.35
CA VAL A 23 14.39 -20.02 1.06
C VAL A 23 13.17 -19.62 1.89
N PRO A 24 12.17 -20.52 2.03
CA PRO A 24 10.99 -20.29 2.84
C PRO A 24 11.32 -20.18 4.33
N THR A 25 10.62 -19.31 5.03
CA THR A 25 10.69 -19.10 6.49
C THR A 25 9.53 -19.75 7.24
N ASN A 26 8.47 -20.12 6.51
CA ASN A 26 7.29 -20.83 7.04
C ASN A 26 6.69 -21.76 5.99
N THR A 27 5.75 -22.62 6.40
CA THR A 27 5.17 -23.66 5.55
C THR A 27 4.27 -23.11 4.43
N LEU A 28 3.61 -21.96 4.62
CA LEU A 28 2.81 -21.35 3.54
C LEU A 28 3.69 -20.84 2.40
N GLU A 29 4.88 -20.32 2.71
CA GLU A 29 5.86 -19.88 1.71
C GLU A 29 6.36 -21.03 0.81
N LEU A 30 6.25 -22.31 1.23
CA LEU A 30 6.48 -23.45 0.33
C LEU A 30 5.42 -23.51 -0.77
N VAL A 31 4.15 -23.28 -0.44
CA VAL A 31 3.06 -23.21 -1.42
C VAL A 31 3.27 -22.03 -2.36
N GLU A 32 3.69 -20.88 -1.83
CA GLU A 32 4.06 -19.73 -2.66
C GLU A 32 5.23 -20.01 -3.58
N ALA A 33 6.25 -20.73 -3.11
CA ALA A 33 7.40 -21.12 -3.92
C ALA A 33 6.98 -22.02 -5.09
N ALA A 34 6.12 -23.02 -4.84
CA ALA A 34 5.53 -23.85 -5.89
C ALA A 34 4.73 -23.02 -6.88
N ALA A 35 3.87 -22.13 -6.38
CA ALA A 35 3.03 -21.25 -7.18
C ALA A 35 3.85 -20.27 -8.04
N ALA A 36 4.93 -19.71 -7.49
CA ALA A 36 5.83 -18.80 -8.18
C ALA A 36 6.62 -19.53 -9.27
N ARG A 37 7.06 -20.78 -9.02
CA ARG A 37 7.67 -21.62 -10.07
C ARG A 37 6.68 -21.89 -11.21
N ARG A 38 5.45 -22.31 -10.89
CA ARG A 38 4.41 -22.57 -11.92
C ARG A 38 4.15 -21.34 -12.77
N ALA A 39 3.95 -20.18 -12.14
CA ALA A 39 3.70 -18.92 -12.85
C ALA A 39 4.90 -18.53 -13.73
N ALA A 40 6.13 -18.66 -13.22
CA ALA A 40 7.34 -18.37 -13.96
C ALA A 40 7.51 -19.27 -15.21
N LEU A 41 7.27 -20.58 -15.08
CA LEU A 41 7.36 -21.53 -16.19
C LEU A 41 6.23 -21.34 -17.22
N ALA A 42 5.05 -20.93 -16.77
CA ALA A 42 3.91 -20.62 -17.65
C ALA A 42 4.03 -19.25 -18.33
N GLY A 43 5.06 -18.45 -18.00
CA GLY A 43 5.18 -17.06 -18.49
C GLY A 43 4.11 -16.11 -17.92
N GLU A 44 3.40 -16.52 -16.86
CA GLU A 44 2.42 -15.70 -16.16
C GLU A 44 3.15 -14.63 -15.33
N VAL A 45 3.17 -13.41 -15.85
CA VAL A 45 3.80 -12.25 -15.23
C VAL A 45 2.75 -11.16 -15.07
N GLU A 46 2.86 -10.39 -13.99
CA GLU A 46 1.93 -9.31 -13.68
C GLU A 46 1.84 -8.31 -14.85
N PRO A 47 0.62 -7.96 -15.32
CA PRO A 47 0.44 -6.93 -16.31
C PRO A 47 0.87 -5.58 -15.74
N ARG A 48 1.40 -4.72 -16.61
CA ARG A 48 1.71 -3.34 -16.26
C ARG A 48 0.63 -2.45 -16.83
N HIS A 49 -0.07 -1.75 -15.96
CA HIS A 49 -1.05 -0.75 -16.33
C HIS A 49 -0.44 0.63 -16.08
N SER A 50 -0.58 1.52 -17.06
CA SER A 50 -0.30 2.93 -16.82
C SER A 50 -1.41 3.50 -15.94
N PRO A 51 -1.10 4.31 -14.91
CA PRO A 51 -2.10 5.13 -14.26
C PRO A 51 -2.79 6.04 -15.28
N ASP A 52 -4.05 6.39 -15.01
CA ASP A 52 -4.84 7.31 -15.81
C ASP A 52 -4.81 8.71 -15.17
N ALA A 53 -4.21 9.65 -15.89
CA ALA A 53 -4.05 11.06 -15.54
C ALA A 53 -3.71 11.34 -14.06
N PRO A 54 -2.59 10.84 -13.51
CA PRO A 54 -2.20 11.11 -12.12
C PRO A 54 -1.90 12.61 -11.94
N LEU A 55 -2.87 13.34 -11.38
CA LEU A 55 -2.83 14.80 -11.29
C LEU A 55 -1.77 15.31 -10.31
N ASP A 56 -1.45 14.54 -9.28
CA ASP A 56 -0.35 14.82 -8.36
C ASP A 56 1.02 14.86 -9.08
N VAL A 57 1.27 13.87 -9.96
CA VAL A 57 2.45 13.82 -10.81
C VAL A 57 2.45 14.97 -11.83
N LEU A 58 1.28 15.31 -12.40
CA LEU A 58 1.14 16.44 -13.32
C LEU A 58 1.47 17.77 -12.63
N VAL A 59 0.90 18.01 -11.45
CA VAL A 59 1.18 19.18 -10.62
C VAL A 59 2.68 19.30 -10.32
N GLN A 60 3.34 18.19 -9.96
CA GLN A 60 4.79 18.19 -9.75
C GLN A 60 5.56 18.49 -11.05
N HIS A 61 5.12 17.93 -12.18
CA HIS A 61 5.72 18.13 -13.48
C HIS A 61 5.65 19.59 -13.93
N LEU A 62 4.49 20.24 -13.80
CA LEU A 62 4.31 21.68 -14.11
C LEU A 62 5.30 22.56 -13.33
N VAL A 63 5.45 22.32 -12.01
CA VAL A 63 6.43 23.05 -11.19
C VAL A 63 7.86 22.77 -11.65
N THR A 64 8.15 21.55 -12.09
CA THR A 64 9.47 21.14 -12.60
C THR A 64 9.83 21.88 -13.88
N VAL A 65 8.92 21.94 -14.86
CA VAL A 65 9.12 22.66 -16.12
C VAL A 65 9.20 24.17 -15.86
N ALA A 66 8.33 24.71 -14.98
CA ALA A 66 8.37 26.10 -14.55
C ALA A 66 9.73 26.51 -13.92
N LEU A 67 10.38 25.58 -13.22
CA LEU A 67 11.72 25.77 -12.63
C LEU A 67 12.85 25.60 -13.66
N GLY A 68 12.65 24.75 -14.68
CA GLY A 68 13.61 24.40 -15.72
C GLY A 68 13.69 25.35 -16.93
N GLY A 69 13.17 26.57 -16.81
CA GLY A 69 13.17 27.57 -17.90
C GLY A 69 11.81 28.21 -18.15
N GLY A 70 10.75 27.64 -17.58
CA GLY A 70 9.39 28.11 -17.75
C GLY A 70 8.75 27.60 -19.04
N PHE A 71 7.42 27.61 -19.04
CA PHE A 71 6.59 27.34 -20.23
C PHE A 71 5.73 28.56 -20.54
N ASP A 72 5.37 28.71 -21.81
CA ASP A 72 4.64 29.89 -22.28
C ASP A 72 3.24 29.96 -21.63
N ALA A 73 2.87 31.16 -21.19
CA ALA A 73 1.49 31.48 -20.81
C ALA A 73 0.76 31.97 -22.06
N ASP A 74 -0.54 31.70 -22.16
CA ASP A 74 -1.31 32.19 -23.29
C ASP A 74 -1.55 33.71 -23.16
N PRO A 75 -1.55 34.48 -24.27
CA PRO A 75 -1.64 35.94 -24.24
C PRO A 75 -2.89 36.50 -23.54
N ASP A 76 -3.97 35.72 -23.49
CA ASP A 76 -5.28 36.09 -22.93
C ASP A 76 -5.54 35.54 -21.52
N ASP A 77 -4.52 35.00 -20.84
CA ASP A 77 -4.68 34.44 -19.49
C ASP A 77 -4.77 35.54 -18.41
N THR A 78 -5.95 36.16 -18.32
CA THR A 78 -6.34 37.08 -17.24
C THR A 78 -7.16 36.40 -16.14
N GLY A 79 -7.11 35.06 -16.06
CA GLY A 79 -7.62 34.30 -14.92
C GLY A 79 -9.05 33.76 -15.04
N GLY A 80 -9.33 32.93 -16.05
CA GLY A 80 -10.61 32.21 -16.05
C GLY A 80 -10.76 31.02 -16.99
N ARG A 81 -10.03 30.93 -18.11
CA ARG A 81 -10.16 29.80 -19.03
C ARG A 81 -9.03 29.81 -20.06
N HIS A 82 -8.32 28.69 -20.19
CA HIS A 82 -7.29 28.40 -21.17
C HIS A 82 -5.95 29.14 -21.01
N GLY A 83 -5.09 28.62 -20.14
CA GLY A 83 -3.68 29.02 -20.09
C GLY A 83 -2.74 27.86 -20.43
N ALA A 84 -1.64 28.16 -21.14
CA ALA A 84 -0.56 27.26 -21.53
C ALA A 84 -0.97 26.10 -22.48
N GLU A 85 -1.61 26.40 -23.61
CA GLU A 85 -2.05 25.39 -24.60
C GLU A 85 -0.92 24.45 -25.05
N ALA A 86 0.25 25.00 -25.37
CA ALA A 86 1.40 24.20 -25.79
C ALA A 86 1.84 23.17 -24.72
N MET A 87 1.71 23.53 -23.44
CA MET A 87 2.03 22.62 -22.33
C MET A 87 0.96 21.53 -22.19
N PHE A 88 -0.32 21.86 -22.40
CA PHE A 88 -1.40 20.88 -22.42
C PHE A 88 -1.22 19.84 -23.53
N ASP A 89 -0.89 20.30 -24.74
CA ASP A 89 -0.61 19.44 -25.89
C ASP A 89 0.62 18.53 -25.65
N GLU A 90 1.70 19.09 -25.09
CA GLU A 90 2.89 18.31 -24.72
C GLU A 90 2.54 17.23 -23.69
N VAL A 91 1.79 17.57 -22.63
CA VAL A 91 1.38 16.61 -21.60
C VAL A 91 0.53 15.49 -22.19
N ARG A 92 -0.41 15.79 -23.09
CA ARG A 92 -1.26 14.79 -23.75
C ARG A 92 -0.50 13.85 -24.69
N SER A 93 0.73 14.17 -25.07
CA SER A 93 1.59 13.24 -25.82
C SER A 93 2.05 12.04 -24.97
N ALA A 94 2.02 12.15 -23.63
CA ALA A 94 2.36 11.06 -22.73
C ALA A 94 1.19 10.07 -22.58
N PRO A 95 1.42 8.73 -22.65
CA PRO A 95 0.34 7.74 -22.60
C PRO A 95 -0.58 7.84 -21.37
N ALA A 96 -0.02 8.17 -20.20
CA ALA A 96 -0.79 8.32 -18.97
C ALA A 96 -1.76 9.52 -18.99
N TYR A 97 -1.55 10.49 -19.88
CA TYR A 97 -2.33 11.72 -19.99
C TYR A 97 -2.99 11.87 -21.36
N ALA A 98 -2.99 10.83 -22.21
CA ALA A 98 -3.55 10.90 -23.55
C ALA A 98 -5.04 11.29 -23.57
N ALA A 99 -5.78 10.93 -22.51
CA ALA A 99 -7.18 11.28 -22.31
C ALA A 99 -7.40 12.45 -21.33
N LEU A 100 -6.34 13.17 -20.92
CA LEU A 100 -6.42 14.26 -19.94
C LEU A 100 -7.38 15.35 -20.43
N SER A 101 -8.45 15.58 -19.69
CA SER A 101 -9.41 16.63 -19.99
C SER A 101 -8.79 18.02 -19.80
N ARG A 102 -9.32 19.01 -20.53
CA ARG A 102 -8.88 20.39 -20.37
C ARG A 102 -9.19 20.90 -18.95
N GLU A 103 -10.35 20.53 -18.43
CA GLU A 103 -10.77 20.91 -17.07
C GLU A 103 -9.79 20.40 -16.01
N ALA A 104 -9.29 19.17 -16.14
CA ALA A 104 -8.32 18.61 -15.21
C ALA A 104 -6.94 19.28 -15.33
N PHE A 105 -6.51 19.63 -16.54
CA PHE A 105 -5.27 20.39 -16.75
C PHE A 105 -5.37 21.80 -16.15
N ASP A 106 -6.44 22.53 -16.44
CA ASP A 106 -6.68 23.87 -15.90
C ASP A 106 -6.75 23.85 -14.38
N TRP A 107 -7.35 22.81 -13.80
CA TRP A 107 -7.33 22.59 -12.36
C TRP A 107 -5.90 22.43 -11.82
N ALA A 108 -5.07 21.61 -12.47
CA ALA A 108 -3.69 21.40 -12.06
C ALA A 108 -2.86 22.70 -12.16
N LEU A 109 -3.04 23.47 -13.24
CA LEU A 109 -2.39 24.76 -13.44
C LEU A 109 -2.83 25.78 -12.38
N ALA A 110 -4.13 25.90 -12.12
CA ALA A 110 -4.66 26.74 -11.05
C ALA A 110 -4.15 26.32 -9.67
N PHE A 111 -4.00 25.01 -9.44
CA PHE A 111 -3.48 24.47 -8.19
C PHE A 111 -2.02 24.87 -7.97
N VAL A 112 -1.14 24.77 -8.98
CA VAL A 112 0.25 25.21 -8.83
C VAL A 112 0.38 26.73 -8.75
N ALA A 113 -0.54 27.48 -9.34
CA ALA A 113 -0.51 28.94 -9.33
C ALA A 113 -1.03 29.54 -8.02
N ARG A 114 -2.08 28.96 -7.43
CA ARG A 114 -2.84 29.58 -6.33
C ARG A 114 -3.19 28.61 -5.19
N GLY A 115 -2.74 27.36 -5.22
CA GLY A 115 -3.11 26.35 -4.20
C GLY A 115 -4.55 25.81 -4.33
N GLY A 116 -5.22 26.05 -5.46
CA GLY A 116 -6.62 25.66 -5.66
C GLY A 116 -7.59 26.46 -4.78
N THR A 117 -8.82 25.97 -4.63
CA THR A 117 -9.88 26.70 -3.88
C THR A 117 -9.61 26.78 -2.38
N SER A 118 -8.93 25.78 -1.81
CA SER A 118 -8.82 25.61 -0.36
C SER A 118 -7.51 26.16 0.22
N LEU A 119 -6.46 26.31 -0.60
CA LEU A 119 -5.13 26.74 -0.14
C LEU A 119 -4.72 28.11 -0.66
N ALA A 120 -5.68 28.87 -1.23
CA ALA A 120 -5.45 30.21 -1.77
C ALA A 120 -4.86 31.20 -0.74
N ALA A 121 -5.19 31.02 0.54
CA ALA A 121 -4.69 31.87 1.62
C ALA A 121 -3.21 31.62 2.00
N TYR A 122 -2.60 30.56 1.49
CA TYR A 122 -1.28 30.08 1.90
C TYR A 122 -0.25 30.29 0.78
N PRO A 123 0.61 31.33 0.87
CA PRO A 123 1.55 31.69 -0.17
C PRO A 123 2.52 30.56 -0.58
N GLU A 124 2.80 29.62 0.33
CA GLU A 124 3.67 28.48 0.07
C GLU A 124 3.11 27.47 -0.95
N TYR A 125 1.80 27.55 -1.26
CA TYR A 125 1.14 26.76 -2.30
C TYR A 125 1.03 27.51 -3.64
N HIS A 126 1.48 28.77 -3.71
CA HIS A 126 1.55 29.55 -4.95
C HIS A 126 2.91 29.30 -5.61
N ARG A 127 3.08 28.09 -6.13
CA ARG A 127 4.38 27.54 -6.55
C ARG A 127 4.89 28.17 -7.84
N VAL A 128 4.00 28.55 -8.75
CA VAL A 128 4.34 29.17 -10.05
C VAL A 128 3.57 30.46 -10.26
N ARG A 129 4.14 31.38 -11.03
CA ARG A 129 3.49 32.62 -11.47
C ARG A 129 3.94 33.01 -12.86
N VAL A 130 3.13 33.80 -13.57
CA VAL A 130 3.51 34.35 -14.87
C VAL A 130 4.53 35.48 -14.66
N VAL A 131 5.68 35.38 -15.33
CA VAL A 131 6.76 36.38 -15.38
C VAL A 131 7.21 36.45 -16.84
N ASP A 132 7.14 37.65 -17.43
CA ASP A 132 7.52 37.90 -18.83
C ASP A 132 6.81 36.95 -19.81
N GLY A 133 5.50 36.75 -19.63
CA GLY A 133 4.68 35.88 -20.48
C GLY A 133 4.92 34.38 -20.28
N ARG A 134 5.66 33.97 -19.24
CA ARG A 134 5.97 32.55 -18.96
C ARG A 134 5.65 32.16 -17.53
N TRP A 135 5.13 30.95 -17.35
CA TRP A 135 4.99 30.32 -16.04
C TRP A 135 6.36 29.96 -15.46
N ARG A 136 6.70 30.53 -14.30
CA ARG A 136 7.99 30.33 -13.63
C ARG A 136 7.84 30.14 -12.12
N VAL A 137 8.76 29.39 -11.53
CA VAL A 137 8.94 29.38 -10.06
C VAL A 137 9.79 30.58 -9.67
N ALA A 138 9.17 31.56 -9.02
CA ALA A 138 9.87 32.80 -8.66
C ALA A 138 10.46 32.80 -7.25
N ASP A 139 9.89 32.03 -6.34
CA ASP A 139 10.38 31.93 -4.97
C ASP A 139 11.53 30.91 -4.86
N ARG A 140 12.67 31.35 -4.32
CA ARG A 140 13.87 30.51 -4.18
C ARG A 140 13.67 29.37 -3.18
N GLY A 141 12.89 29.57 -2.12
CA GLY A 141 12.60 28.56 -1.10
C GLY A 141 11.70 27.46 -1.62
N ILE A 142 10.67 27.80 -2.41
CA ILE A 142 9.84 26.85 -3.16
C ILE A 142 10.71 26.05 -4.12
N ALA A 143 11.58 26.71 -4.89
CA ALA A 143 12.48 26.05 -5.83
C ALA A 143 13.42 25.04 -5.14
N GLN A 144 13.98 25.41 -3.98
CA GLN A 144 14.84 24.53 -3.20
C GLN A 144 14.07 23.31 -2.67
N ARG A 145 12.90 23.52 -2.06
CA ARG A 145 12.06 22.41 -1.54
C ARG A 145 11.67 21.44 -2.65
N HIS A 146 11.22 21.96 -3.79
CA HIS A 146 10.87 21.14 -4.95
C HIS A 146 12.04 20.27 -5.41
N ARG A 147 13.25 20.82 -5.54
CA ARG A 147 14.44 20.05 -5.92
C ARG A 147 14.81 18.94 -4.94
N MET A 148 14.58 19.16 -3.64
CA MET A 148 14.88 18.16 -2.61
C MET A 148 13.82 17.05 -2.52
N GLN A 149 12.60 17.32 -3.02
CA GLN A 149 11.44 16.44 -2.89
C GLN A 149 10.99 15.84 -4.23
N VAL A 150 11.59 16.26 -5.36
CA VAL A 150 11.18 15.81 -6.69
C VAL A 150 11.34 14.30 -6.82
N GLY A 151 10.24 13.64 -7.18
CA GLY A 151 10.19 12.19 -7.32
C GLY A 151 8.76 11.69 -7.18
N THR A 152 8.54 10.41 -7.46
CA THR A 152 7.23 9.77 -7.30
C THR A 152 7.26 8.64 -6.29
N ILE A 153 8.44 8.34 -5.72
CA ILE A 153 8.60 7.35 -4.67
C ILE A 153 8.22 8.03 -3.36
N VAL A 154 7.05 7.67 -2.84
CA VAL A 154 6.64 8.06 -1.50
C VAL A 154 7.43 7.26 -0.48
N GLY A 155 7.94 7.95 0.55
CA GLY A 155 8.43 7.29 1.76
C GLY A 155 7.27 6.97 2.69
N ASP A 156 7.42 5.96 3.53
CA ASP A 156 6.46 5.74 4.62
C ASP A 156 6.51 6.93 5.57
N ALA A 157 5.35 7.39 6.03
CA ALA A 157 5.29 8.45 7.02
C ALA A 157 5.98 7.96 8.32
N THR A 158 6.94 8.74 8.81
CA THR A 158 7.65 8.45 10.06
C THR A 158 7.24 9.43 11.14
N MET A 159 7.23 8.95 12.39
CA MET A 159 7.05 9.77 13.58
C MET A 159 8.31 9.72 14.43
N ALA A 160 8.68 10.87 14.99
CA ALA A 160 9.74 10.95 15.99
C ALA A 160 9.29 10.23 17.27
N VAL A 161 10.19 9.47 17.91
CA VAL A 161 9.96 8.94 19.25
C VAL A 161 10.73 9.82 20.22
N ALA A 162 10.04 10.41 21.20
CA ALA A 162 10.65 11.32 22.15
C ALA A 162 10.15 11.06 23.58
N TRP A 163 10.96 11.36 24.58
CA TRP A 163 10.49 11.29 25.97
C TRP A 163 9.49 12.40 26.25
N VAL A 164 8.52 12.14 27.14
CA VAL A 164 7.65 13.20 27.68
C VAL A 164 8.45 14.35 28.31
N GLY A 165 9.61 14.03 28.91
CA GLY A 165 10.53 15.01 29.52
C GLY A 165 11.51 15.68 28.54
N GLY A 166 11.39 15.41 27.24
CA GLY A 166 12.30 15.94 26.22
C GLY A 166 13.43 14.98 25.83
N GLY A 167 13.99 15.20 24.63
CA GLY A 167 15.00 14.34 24.03
C GLY A 167 14.40 13.31 23.07
N THR A 168 14.89 13.33 21.83
CA THR A 168 14.46 12.43 20.75
C THR A 168 15.30 11.16 20.77
N LEU A 169 14.65 10.01 20.71
CA LEU A 169 15.27 8.69 20.66
C LEU A 169 15.53 8.22 19.22
N GLY A 170 14.67 8.60 18.28
CA GLY A 170 14.78 8.22 16.87
C GLY A 170 13.45 8.34 16.15
N GLN A 171 13.22 7.54 15.11
CA GLN A 171 11.98 7.52 14.34
C GLN A 171 11.42 6.10 14.19
N VAL A 172 10.10 6.00 14.09
CA VAL A 172 9.34 4.78 13.79
C VAL A 172 8.31 5.08 12.70
N GLU A 173 7.77 4.06 12.05
CA GLU A 173 6.67 4.20 11.10
C GLU A 173 5.41 4.75 11.81
N GLU A 174 4.76 5.75 11.24
CA GLU A 174 3.53 6.35 11.78
C GLU A 174 2.44 5.30 11.98
N SER A 175 2.30 4.38 11.02
CA SER A 175 1.29 3.33 11.05
C SER A 175 1.41 2.43 12.29
N PHE A 176 2.62 2.26 12.83
CA PHE A 176 2.86 1.51 14.06
C PHE A 176 2.35 2.31 15.28
N VAL A 177 2.71 3.59 15.38
CA VAL A 177 2.28 4.47 16.48
C VAL A 177 0.77 4.65 16.50
N ALA A 178 0.14 4.78 15.32
CA ALA A 178 -1.31 4.97 15.18
C ALA A 178 -2.14 3.82 15.78
N ARG A 179 -1.55 2.62 15.92
CA ARG A 179 -2.19 1.45 16.51
C ARG A 179 -2.02 1.38 18.03
N LEU A 180 -1.12 2.15 18.60
CA LEU A 180 -0.83 2.13 20.04
C LEU A 180 -1.90 2.89 20.83
N ARG A 181 -2.33 2.28 21.93
CA ARG A 181 -3.12 2.92 22.97
C ARG A 181 -2.21 3.38 24.09
N LYS A 182 -2.62 4.43 24.80
CA LYS A 182 -1.89 4.91 25.98
C LYS A 182 -1.68 3.76 26.96
N GLY A 183 -0.43 3.50 27.34
CA GLY A 183 -0.03 2.38 28.18
C GLY A 183 0.56 1.19 27.43
N ASP A 184 0.44 1.13 26.11
CA ASP A 184 1.05 0.06 25.32
C ASP A 184 2.58 0.14 25.37
N CYS A 185 3.22 -1.02 25.45
CA CYS A 185 4.67 -1.13 25.56
C CYS A 185 5.29 -1.64 24.24
N PHE A 186 6.40 -1.04 23.83
CA PHE A 186 7.13 -1.45 22.63
C PHE A 186 8.64 -1.36 22.80
N VAL A 187 9.37 -2.18 22.04
CA VAL A 187 10.84 -2.21 22.08
C VAL A 187 11.42 -1.25 21.06
N PHE A 188 12.26 -0.32 21.49
CA PHE A 188 12.94 0.62 20.61
C PHE A 188 14.36 0.90 21.09
N GLY A 189 15.36 0.72 20.22
CA GLY A 189 16.77 0.92 20.57
C GLY A 189 17.22 0.07 21.77
N GLY A 190 16.70 -1.16 21.90
CA GLY A 190 17.01 -2.06 23.02
C GLY A 190 16.32 -1.71 24.35
N ARG A 191 15.36 -0.78 24.36
CA ARG A 191 14.62 -0.36 25.56
C ARG A 191 13.13 -0.66 25.39
N VAL A 192 12.45 -1.03 26.47
CA VAL A 192 10.99 -1.10 26.49
C VAL A 192 10.43 0.26 26.88
N LEU A 193 9.62 0.82 25.99
CA LEU A 193 9.00 2.14 26.09
C LEU A 193 7.51 1.98 26.24
N GLU A 194 6.89 2.78 27.11
CA GLU A 194 5.44 2.87 27.24
C GLU A 194 4.96 4.11 26.49
N TYR A 195 4.02 3.90 25.57
CA TYR A 195 3.40 4.97 24.79
C TYR A 195 2.46 5.81 25.66
N VAL A 196 2.62 7.14 25.60
CA VAL A 196 1.83 8.09 26.40
C VAL A 196 0.81 8.82 25.53
N ARG A 197 1.26 9.41 24.42
CA ARG A 197 0.44 10.20 23.49
C ARG A 197 1.22 10.51 22.21
N SER A 198 0.51 10.91 21.16
CA SER A 198 1.08 11.51 19.96
C SER A 198 0.71 12.99 19.89
N GLN A 199 1.62 13.81 19.39
CA GLN A 199 1.37 15.21 19.03
C GLN A 199 2.46 15.66 18.03
N ASP A 200 2.08 16.43 17.01
CA ASP A 200 2.99 17.04 16.04
C ASP A 200 4.03 16.06 15.45
N MET A 201 3.54 14.95 14.86
CA MET A 201 4.37 13.85 14.31
C MET A 201 5.38 13.25 15.30
N THR A 202 5.12 13.39 16.61
CA THR A 202 5.96 12.87 17.68
C THR A 202 5.16 11.92 18.59
N ALA A 203 5.66 10.70 18.76
CA ALA A 203 5.21 9.74 19.75
C ALA A 203 5.95 9.98 21.07
N PHE A 204 5.22 10.49 22.06
CA PHE A 204 5.74 10.72 23.39
C PHE A 204 5.69 9.45 24.24
N VAL A 205 6.82 9.09 24.84
CA VAL A 205 7.01 7.86 25.59
C VAL A 205 7.56 8.10 27.00
N ARG A 206 7.41 7.10 27.87
CA ARG A 206 8.12 6.96 29.13
C ARG A 206 8.76 5.58 29.24
N ARG A 207 9.65 5.39 30.21
CA ARG A 207 10.28 4.08 30.42
C ARG A 207 9.22 3.12 30.93
N ALA A 208 9.05 1.98 30.27
CA ALA A 208 8.10 0.97 30.73
C ALA A 208 8.62 0.31 32.01
N THR A 209 7.70 -0.07 32.89
CA THR A 209 8.00 -0.91 34.06
C THR A 209 7.96 -2.40 33.74
N ARG A 210 7.32 -2.77 32.62
CA ARG A 210 7.22 -4.16 32.13
C ARG A 210 8.41 -4.49 31.23
N ALA A 211 8.80 -5.77 31.24
CA ALA A 211 9.94 -6.28 30.48
C ALA A 211 9.61 -6.68 29.03
N ASP A 212 8.33 -6.65 28.65
CA ASP A 212 7.84 -7.11 27.36
C ASP A 212 7.14 -5.98 26.59
N GLY A 213 7.26 -6.02 25.26
CA GLY A 213 6.72 -5.01 24.37
C GLY A 213 6.80 -5.43 22.91
N VAL A 214 5.89 -4.90 22.09
CA VAL A 214 5.84 -5.18 20.66
C VAL A 214 7.08 -4.59 19.98
N VAL A 215 7.72 -5.33 19.07
CA VAL A 215 8.81 -4.77 18.26
C VAL A 215 8.19 -4.04 17.06
N PRO A 216 8.52 -2.76 16.83
CA PRO A 216 8.04 -2.03 15.66
C PRO A 216 8.59 -2.69 14.40
N VAL A 217 7.69 -3.09 13.51
CA VAL A 217 8.04 -3.67 12.21
C VAL A 217 7.78 -2.64 11.13
N TRP A 218 8.83 -2.30 10.39
CA TRP A 218 8.74 -1.49 9.18
C TRP A 218 8.05 -2.28 8.08
N GLN A 219 6.83 -1.88 7.73
CA GLN A 219 6.02 -2.55 6.71
C GLN A 219 6.35 -2.09 5.29
N GLY A 220 7.09 -0.98 5.12
CA GLY A 220 7.45 -0.41 3.82
C GLY A 220 8.13 -1.34 2.82
N GLY A 221 8.81 -2.38 3.31
CA GLY A 221 9.45 -3.39 2.47
C GLY A 221 8.54 -4.54 2.04
N ARG A 222 7.36 -4.68 2.66
CA ARG A 222 6.47 -5.83 2.47
C ARG A 222 5.57 -5.57 1.27
N MET A 223 5.90 -6.24 0.17
CA MET A 223 5.15 -6.10 -1.07
C MET A 223 4.00 -7.11 -1.03
N PRO A 224 2.75 -6.69 -1.24
CA PRO A 224 1.63 -7.60 -1.19
C PRO A 224 1.73 -8.65 -2.30
N LEU A 225 1.08 -9.79 -2.07
CA LEU A 225 0.96 -10.85 -3.05
C LEU A 225 0.27 -10.29 -4.32
N SER A 226 0.89 -10.46 -5.49
CA SER A 226 0.29 -10.05 -6.75
C SER A 226 -0.94 -10.91 -7.07
N SER A 227 -1.88 -10.39 -7.87
CA SER A 227 -3.09 -11.13 -8.23
C SER A 227 -2.76 -12.42 -9.02
N GLU A 228 -1.73 -12.39 -9.84
CA GLU A 228 -1.20 -13.53 -10.61
C GLU A 228 -0.63 -14.59 -9.66
N LEU A 229 0.18 -14.18 -8.68
CA LEU A 229 0.75 -15.10 -7.72
C LEU A 229 -0.34 -15.66 -6.78
N ALA A 230 -1.28 -14.83 -6.33
CA ALA A 230 -2.42 -15.25 -5.52
C ALA A 230 -3.28 -16.30 -6.24
N ARG A 231 -3.56 -16.10 -7.53
CA ARG A 231 -4.27 -17.08 -8.37
C ARG A 231 -3.46 -18.37 -8.51
N SER A 232 -2.15 -18.26 -8.67
CA SER A 232 -1.27 -19.44 -8.74
C SER A 232 -1.25 -20.23 -7.43
N VAL A 233 -1.21 -19.54 -6.28
CA VAL A 233 -1.32 -20.14 -4.95
C VAL A 233 -2.67 -20.85 -4.79
N LEU A 234 -3.78 -20.21 -5.17
CA LEU A 234 -5.10 -20.84 -5.14
C LEU A 234 -5.17 -22.12 -5.99
N ARG A 235 -4.51 -22.16 -7.16
CA ARG A 235 -4.43 -23.39 -7.96
C ARG A 235 -3.63 -24.48 -7.26
N CYS A 236 -2.49 -24.14 -6.63
CA CYS A 236 -1.73 -25.09 -5.82
C CYS A 236 -2.55 -25.65 -4.64
N LEU A 237 -3.31 -24.81 -3.94
CA LEU A 237 -4.19 -25.23 -2.85
C LEU A 237 -5.35 -26.10 -3.35
N ALA A 238 -5.90 -25.79 -4.52
CA ALA A 238 -6.91 -26.62 -5.16
C ALA A 238 -6.37 -28.01 -5.51
N ASP A 239 -5.16 -28.08 -6.09
CA ASP A 239 -4.51 -29.36 -6.38
C ASP A 239 -4.29 -30.19 -5.11
N ALA A 240 -3.79 -29.57 -4.05
CA ALA A 240 -3.62 -30.22 -2.75
C ALA A 240 -4.96 -30.69 -2.15
N SER A 241 -6.04 -29.93 -2.35
CA SER A 241 -7.40 -30.33 -1.95
C SER A 241 -7.92 -31.53 -2.73
N ASP A 242 -7.44 -31.72 -3.97
CA ASP A 242 -7.77 -32.86 -4.82
C ASP A 242 -6.74 -34.01 -4.63
N GLY A 243 -5.85 -33.91 -3.61
CA GLY A 243 -4.88 -34.94 -3.25
C GLY A 243 -3.60 -34.96 -4.11
N ARG A 244 -3.37 -33.93 -4.93
CA ARG A 244 -2.21 -33.82 -5.82
C ARG A 244 -1.11 -32.98 -5.19
N PHE A 245 0.07 -33.58 -5.04
CA PHE A 245 1.27 -32.97 -4.44
C PHE A 245 2.48 -33.23 -5.34
N ASP A 246 2.41 -32.75 -6.58
CA ASP A 246 3.39 -33.09 -7.62
C ASP A 246 4.75 -32.40 -7.39
N GLU A 247 4.72 -31.21 -6.80
CA GLU A 247 5.89 -30.41 -6.49
C GLU A 247 6.54 -30.78 -5.15
N PRO A 248 7.89 -30.79 -5.05
CA PRO A 248 8.60 -31.04 -3.79
C PRO A 248 8.17 -30.11 -2.65
N GLU A 249 7.94 -28.83 -2.94
CA GLU A 249 7.50 -27.86 -1.94
C GLU A 249 6.08 -28.16 -1.43
N LEU A 250 5.18 -28.67 -2.28
CA LEU A 250 3.84 -29.08 -1.85
C LEU A 250 3.89 -30.37 -1.02
N GLN A 251 4.79 -31.31 -1.35
CA GLN A 251 5.01 -32.51 -0.54
C GLN A 251 5.52 -32.15 0.87
N LEU A 252 6.42 -31.17 0.97
CA LEU A 252 6.90 -30.67 2.24
C LEU A 252 5.81 -29.90 3.01
N ALA A 253 4.93 -29.18 2.32
CA ALA A 253 3.80 -28.47 2.93
C ALA A 253 2.64 -29.39 3.33
N ARG A 254 2.62 -30.63 2.84
CA ARG A 254 1.51 -31.59 3.01
C ARG A 254 1.02 -31.76 4.46
N PRO A 255 1.87 -31.90 5.49
CA PRO A 255 1.37 -32.08 6.86
C PRO A 255 0.46 -30.93 7.34
N MET A 256 0.79 -29.68 6.95
CA MET A 256 -0.02 -28.50 7.26
C MET A 256 -1.29 -28.49 6.40
N LEU A 257 -1.19 -28.79 5.11
CA LEU A 257 -2.34 -28.82 4.21
C LEU A 257 -3.36 -29.90 4.61
N ASP A 258 -2.88 -31.09 5.00
CA ASP A 258 -3.72 -32.18 5.51
C ASP A 258 -4.35 -31.80 6.86
N ALA A 259 -3.64 -31.05 7.72
CA ALA A 259 -4.21 -30.54 8.96
C ALA A 259 -5.36 -29.55 8.70
N GLN A 260 -5.18 -28.62 7.75
CA GLN A 260 -6.22 -27.68 7.34
C GLN A 260 -7.44 -28.43 6.77
N GLN A 261 -7.23 -29.48 5.95
CA GLN A 261 -8.34 -30.30 5.41
C GLN A 261 -9.09 -31.10 6.48
N ARG A 262 -8.42 -31.51 7.57
CA ARG A 262 -9.08 -32.18 8.70
C ARG A 262 -9.96 -31.22 9.51
N LEU A 263 -9.51 -29.98 9.68
CA LEU A 263 -10.20 -28.98 10.51
C LEU A 263 -11.26 -28.20 9.74
N SER A 264 -11.06 -27.99 8.44
CA SER A 264 -11.88 -27.12 7.60
C SER A 264 -11.75 -27.53 6.12
N ARG A 265 -11.45 -26.59 5.22
CA ARG A 265 -11.25 -26.78 3.79
C ARG A 265 -10.04 -25.98 3.32
N LEU A 266 -9.47 -26.36 2.18
CA LEU A 266 -8.48 -25.54 1.49
C LEU A 266 -9.18 -24.54 0.56
N PRO A 267 -8.71 -23.28 0.50
CA PRO A 267 -9.16 -22.31 -0.49
C PRO A 267 -8.99 -22.83 -1.92
N ARG A 268 -9.93 -22.51 -2.81
CA ARG A 268 -9.84 -22.87 -4.24
C ARG A 268 -10.48 -21.82 -5.13
N PRO A 269 -10.10 -21.73 -6.42
CA PRO A 269 -10.71 -20.79 -7.35
C PRO A 269 -12.24 -20.92 -7.43
N GLY A 270 -12.93 -19.79 -7.51
CA GLY A 270 -14.39 -19.73 -7.63
C GLY A 270 -15.16 -20.04 -6.35
N ARG A 271 -14.48 -20.24 -5.21
CA ARG A 271 -15.12 -20.43 -3.90
C ARG A 271 -14.44 -19.58 -2.85
N LEU A 272 -15.23 -18.84 -2.07
CA LEU A 272 -14.75 -18.14 -0.88
C LEU A 272 -14.76 -19.11 0.30
N LEU A 273 -13.62 -19.28 0.96
CA LEU A 273 -13.57 -19.96 2.25
C LEU A 273 -13.86 -18.95 3.36
N ALA A 274 -14.90 -19.25 4.14
CA ALA A 274 -15.25 -18.54 5.35
C ALA A 274 -15.14 -19.49 6.54
N GLU A 275 -14.43 -19.07 7.58
CA GLU A 275 -14.24 -19.87 8.80
C GLU A 275 -14.64 -19.06 10.03
N THR A 276 -15.24 -19.72 11.00
CA THR A 276 -15.64 -19.11 12.27
C THR A 276 -14.96 -19.80 13.43
N LEU A 277 -14.42 -19.02 14.37
CA LEU A 277 -13.79 -19.52 15.59
C LEU A 277 -14.30 -18.73 16.79
N ARG A 278 -14.55 -19.42 17.91
CA ARG A 278 -14.77 -18.76 19.21
C ARG A 278 -13.52 -18.93 20.06
N SER A 279 -13.00 -17.82 20.57
CA SER A 279 -11.86 -17.80 21.48
C SER A 279 -12.16 -16.96 22.72
N ARG A 280 -11.17 -16.80 23.61
CA ARG A 280 -11.22 -15.85 24.74
C ARG A 280 -11.30 -14.38 24.29
N GLU A 281 -10.90 -14.08 23.06
CA GLU A 281 -10.87 -12.73 22.48
C GLU A 281 -12.20 -12.36 21.80
N GLY A 282 -13.07 -13.35 21.55
CA GLY A 282 -14.40 -13.14 21.00
C GLY A 282 -14.76 -14.15 19.91
N HIS A 283 -15.60 -13.70 18.99
CA HIS A 283 -16.04 -14.43 17.81
C HIS A 283 -15.29 -13.92 16.59
N HIS A 284 -14.60 -14.83 15.91
CA HIS A 284 -13.77 -14.56 14.76
C HIS A 284 -14.49 -15.01 13.49
N LEU A 285 -14.46 -14.19 12.46
CA LEU A 285 -14.82 -14.52 11.08
C LEU A 285 -13.59 -14.32 10.20
N PHE A 286 -13.06 -15.40 9.66
CA PHE A 286 -11.97 -15.39 8.69
C PHE A 286 -12.53 -15.56 7.29
N LEU A 287 -12.11 -14.72 6.36
CA LEU A 287 -12.45 -14.82 4.93
C LEU A 287 -11.16 -14.88 4.11
N TYR A 288 -11.07 -15.83 3.18
CA TYR A 288 -9.89 -16.06 2.34
C TYR A 288 -10.15 -15.84 0.84
N PRO A 289 -10.30 -14.58 0.39
CA PRO A 289 -10.54 -14.27 -1.03
C PRO A 289 -9.28 -14.29 -1.92
N PHE A 290 -8.06 -14.23 -1.36
CA PHE A 290 -6.79 -14.14 -2.14
C PHE A 290 -6.79 -13.01 -3.18
N ALA A 291 -7.36 -11.85 -2.82
CA ALA A 291 -7.45 -10.67 -3.68
C ALA A 291 -6.34 -9.63 -3.45
N GLY A 292 -5.45 -9.90 -2.48
CA GLY A 292 -4.36 -9.03 -2.08
C GLY A 292 -4.74 -8.04 -0.98
N ARG A 293 -3.73 -7.59 -0.23
CA ARG A 293 -3.87 -6.84 1.02
C ARG A 293 -4.78 -5.60 0.92
N ASN A 294 -4.64 -4.79 -0.14
CA ASN A 294 -5.42 -3.55 -0.29
C ASN A 294 -6.91 -3.84 -0.49
N VAL A 295 -7.24 -4.88 -1.26
CA VAL A 295 -8.62 -5.33 -1.43
C VAL A 295 -9.16 -5.83 -0.09
N HIS A 296 -8.38 -6.62 0.64
CA HIS A 296 -8.77 -7.13 1.95
C HIS A 296 -9.04 -6.01 2.96
N LEU A 297 -8.22 -4.94 2.95
CA LEU A 297 -8.41 -3.78 3.81
C LEU A 297 -9.73 -3.05 3.53
N GLY A 298 -10.07 -2.87 2.26
CA GLY A 298 -11.36 -2.29 1.84
C GLY A 298 -12.53 -3.20 2.20
N LEU A 299 -12.42 -4.50 1.90
CA LEU A 299 -13.45 -5.49 2.21
C LEU A 299 -13.72 -5.60 3.70
N ALA A 300 -12.68 -5.66 4.54
CA ALA A 300 -12.84 -5.78 5.99
C ALA A 300 -13.63 -4.59 6.57
N GLN A 301 -13.32 -3.37 6.11
CA GLN A 301 -14.05 -2.16 6.52
C GLN A 301 -15.50 -2.16 6.03
N LEU A 302 -15.74 -2.53 4.77
CA LEU A 302 -17.09 -2.60 4.20
C LEU A 302 -17.96 -3.64 4.92
N ILE A 303 -17.41 -4.83 5.18
CA ILE A 303 -18.11 -5.91 5.87
C ILE A 303 -18.41 -5.51 7.31
N ALA A 304 -17.42 -4.97 8.04
CA ALA A 304 -17.63 -4.48 9.40
C ALA A 304 -18.70 -3.39 9.47
N TRP A 305 -18.71 -2.46 8.51
CA TRP A 305 -19.76 -1.46 8.40
C TRP A 305 -21.14 -2.08 8.15
N ARG A 306 -21.27 -3.06 7.24
CA ARG A 306 -22.55 -3.77 7.00
C ARG A 306 -23.04 -4.50 8.26
N LEU A 307 -22.14 -5.20 8.97
CA LEU A 307 -22.47 -5.90 10.22
C LEU A 307 -22.93 -4.92 11.30
N ALA A 308 -22.22 -3.79 11.45
CA ALA A 308 -22.55 -2.76 12.44
C ALA A 308 -23.91 -2.10 12.21
N ARG A 309 -24.44 -2.11 10.98
CA ARG A 309 -25.78 -1.60 10.66
C ARG A 309 -26.89 -2.48 11.24
N ALA A 310 -26.70 -3.79 11.29
CA ALA A 310 -27.68 -4.71 11.84
C ALA A 310 -27.59 -4.78 13.36
N ALA A 311 -26.37 -4.83 13.89
CA ALA A 311 -26.11 -4.81 15.33
C ALA A 311 -24.93 -3.87 15.64
N PRO A 312 -25.18 -2.70 16.25
CA PRO A 312 -24.11 -1.78 16.65
C PRO A 312 -23.09 -2.50 17.55
N GLY A 313 -21.82 -2.45 17.16
CA GLY A 313 -20.76 -3.14 17.87
C GLY A 313 -19.37 -2.68 17.44
N THR A 314 -18.39 -2.93 18.29
CA THR A 314 -16.97 -2.70 17.99
C THR A 314 -16.39 -3.93 17.33
N PHE A 315 -15.77 -3.74 16.16
CA PHE A 315 -15.10 -4.80 15.40
C PHE A 315 -13.60 -4.53 15.35
N SER A 316 -12.79 -5.55 15.60
CA SER A 316 -11.35 -5.52 15.33
C SER A 316 -11.08 -6.16 13.98
N LEU A 317 -10.28 -5.52 13.13
CA LEU A 317 -10.01 -5.95 11.77
C LEU A 317 -8.52 -6.27 11.59
N SER A 318 -8.23 -7.45 11.04
CA SER A 318 -6.88 -7.86 10.67
C SER A 318 -6.88 -8.29 9.20
N VAL A 319 -5.80 -7.98 8.47
CA VAL A 319 -5.65 -8.36 7.06
C VAL A 319 -4.24 -8.82 6.76
N ASN A 320 -4.12 -9.82 5.89
CA ASN A 320 -2.87 -10.26 5.28
C ASN A 320 -3.04 -10.41 3.76
N ASP A 321 -2.09 -11.07 3.09
CA ASP A 321 -2.11 -11.24 1.64
C ASP A 321 -3.10 -12.31 1.14
N TYR A 322 -3.56 -13.21 2.02
CA TYR A 322 -4.47 -14.31 1.67
C TYR A 322 -5.92 -14.01 2.04
N GLY A 323 -6.14 -13.20 3.08
CA GLY A 323 -7.47 -12.86 3.53
C GLY A 323 -7.53 -11.82 4.64
N LEU A 324 -8.67 -11.83 5.31
CA LEU A 324 -9.04 -10.90 6.36
C LEU A 324 -9.73 -11.62 7.52
N GLU A 325 -9.69 -10.99 8.68
CA GLU A 325 -10.33 -11.42 9.91
C GLU A 325 -11.14 -10.25 10.48
N ILE A 326 -12.33 -10.59 10.97
CA ILE A 326 -13.20 -9.69 11.74
C ILE A 326 -13.45 -10.35 13.10
N VAL A 327 -13.15 -9.63 14.18
CA VAL A 327 -13.38 -10.08 15.55
C VAL A 327 -14.42 -9.21 16.22
N ALA A 328 -15.42 -9.85 16.83
CA ALA A 328 -16.50 -9.20 17.59
C ALA A 328 -16.67 -9.84 18.97
N ALA A 329 -17.17 -9.08 19.94
CA ALA A 329 -17.43 -9.58 21.29
C ALA A 329 -18.52 -10.67 21.32
N ASN A 330 -19.53 -10.52 20.46
CA ASN A 330 -20.63 -11.47 20.27
C ASN A 330 -20.58 -12.04 18.85
N ALA A 331 -21.20 -13.20 18.64
CA ALA A 331 -21.36 -13.76 17.29
C ALA A 331 -22.10 -12.74 16.40
N PRO A 332 -21.48 -12.25 15.32
CA PRO A 332 -22.16 -11.33 14.41
C PRO A 332 -23.22 -12.09 13.61
N ASP A 333 -24.38 -11.45 13.43
CA ASP A 333 -25.36 -11.92 12.45
C ASP A 333 -24.79 -11.72 11.05
N LEU A 334 -24.70 -12.79 10.27
CA LEU A 334 -24.12 -12.77 8.93
C LEU A 334 -25.17 -12.54 7.83
N ALA A 335 -26.47 -12.60 8.15
CA ALA A 335 -27.54 -12.32 7.19
C ALA A 335 -27.40 -10.98 6.45
N PRO A 336 -26.91 -9.88 7.07
CA PRO A 336 -26.67 -8.61 6.38
C PRO A 336 -25.60 -8.66 5.27
N LEU A 337 -24.80 -9.72 5.23
CA LEU A 337 -23.77 -9.95 4.21
C LEU A 337 -24.29 -10.78 3.04
N GLU A 338 -25.43 -11.44 3.21
CA GLU A 338 -26.11 -12.11 2.10
C GLU A 338 -26.75 -11.02 1.24
N ASP A 339 -26.37 -10.98 -0.03
CA ASP A 339 -27.11 -10.20 -1.01
C ASP A 339 -28.36 -11.03 -1.33
N GLY A 340 -29.50 -10.58 -0.77
CA GLY A 340 -30.82 -11.24 -0.75
C GLY A 340 -31.15 -12.21 -1.87
#